data_AF-A0A357YCN3-F1
#
_entry.id   AF-A0A357YCN3-F1
#
_cell.length_a   1.000
_cell.length_b   1.000
_cell.length_c   1.000
_cell.angle_alpha   90.00
_cell.angle_beta   90.00
_cell.angle_gamma   90.00
#
_symmetry.space_group_name_H-M   'P 1'
#
loop_
_entity.id
_entity.type
_entity.pdbx_description
1 polymer ?
#
loop_
_entity_poly.entity_id
_entity_poly.type
_entity_poly.pdbx_seq_one_letter_code
_entity_poly.pdbx_strand_id
1 'polypeptide(L)'
;MSRKIQYTDEPLGKFRVISDFLPSPEELAFREESVKVTIALSKKSIDFFKSEAGKHHTQYQRMIRQLIDAYVDSQERTLINRKS
;
A
#
# COMPACT_ATOMS: atom_id res chain seq x y z
N MET A 1 20.95 -22.34 -21.65
CA MET A 1 20.69 -22.16 -23.09
C MET A 1 19.71 -20.99 -23.25
N SER A 2 20.21 -19.77 -23.46
CA SER A 2 19.38 -18.59 -23.70
C SER A 2 18.99 -18.52 -25.18
N ARG A 3 17.72 -18.71 -25.52
CA ARG A 3 17.25 -18.45 -26.89
C ARG A 3 17.29 -16.94 -27.13
N LYS A 4 18.03 -16.50 -28.14
CA LYS A 4 17.96 -15.12 -28.64
C LYS A 4 16.59 -14.92 -29.29
N ILE A 5 15.79 -14.02 -28.74
CA ILE A 5 14.54 -13.58 -29.37
C ILE A 5 14.95 -12.79 -30.62
N GLN A 6 14.57 -13.29 -31.80
CA GLN A 6 14.71 -12.58 -33.06
C GLN A 6 13.40 -11.85 -33.31
N TYR A 7 13.46 -10.53 -33.32
CA TYR A 7 12.33 -9.68 -33.66
C TYR A 7 12.32 -9.48 -35.18
N THR A 8 11.14 -9.58 -35.78
CA THR A 8 10.90 -9.31 -37.20
C THR A 8 10.00 -8.08 -37.27
N ASP A 9 10.23 -7.20 -38.25
CA ASP A 9 9.50 -5.93 -38.44
C ASP A 9 8.06 -6.16 -38.96
N GLU A 10 7.23 -6.80 -38.14
CA GLU A 10 5.83 -7.04 -38.45
C GLU A 10 5.01 -5.74 -38.32
N PRO A 11 3.96 -5.57 -39.15
CA PRO A 11 3.15 -4.36 -39.13
C PRO A 11 2.39 -4.27 -37.80
N LEU A 12 2.87 -3.37 -36.94
CA LEU A 12 2.18 -2.91 -35.76
C LEU A 12 0.80 -2.35 -36.20
N GLY A 13 -0.29 -2.92 -35.69
CA GLY A 13 -1.65 -2.64 -36.13
C GLY A 13 -2.11 -1.20 -35.89
N LYS A 14 -3.43 -0.98 -35.76
CA LYS A 14 -3.98 0.37 -35.55
C LYS A 14 -3.49 0.95 -34.21
N PHE A 15 -2.62 1.95 -34.29
CA PHE A 15 -2.15 2.70 -33.12
C PHE A 15 -3.28 3.57 -32.55
N ARG A 16 -3.45 3.52 -31.23
CA ARG A 16 -4.28 4.47 -30.48
C ARG A 16 -3.34 5.36 -29.68
N VAL A 17 -3.33 6.65 -29.96
CA VAL A 17 -2.55 7.61 -29.17
C VAL A 17 -3.25 7.77 -27.84
N ILE A 18 -2.61 7.29 -26.78
CA ILE A 18 -3.04 7.44 -25.38
C ILE A 18 -2.25 8.66 -24.87
N SER A 19 -2.93 9.67 -24.34
CA SER A 19 -2.25 10.76 -23.63
C SER A 19 -1.51 10.20 -22.43
N ASP A 20 -0.35 10.76 -22.10
CA ASP A 20 0.42 10.31 -20.94
C ASP A 20 -0.42 10.49 -19.67
N PHE A 21 -0.87 9.36 -19.10
CA PHE A 21 -1.72 9.32 -17.90
C PHE A 21 -0.92 8.90 -16.67
N LEU A 22 0.38 8.63 -16.84
CA LEU A 22 1.19 8.21 -15.73
C LEU A 22 1.52 9.45 -14.89
N PRO A 23 1.14 9.48 -13.60
CA PRO A 23 1.63 10.50 -12.69
C PRO A 23 3.16 10.48 -12.71
N SER A 24 3.77 11.65 -12.54
CA SER A 24 5.22 11.77 -12.50
C SER A 24 5.79 10.85 -11.40
N PRO A 25 7.04 10.37 -11.52
CA PRO A 25 7.68 9.56 -10.49
C PRO A 25 7.62 10.20 -9.09
N GLU A 26 7.59 11.53 -9.01
CA GLU A 26 7.47 12.31 -7.78
C GLU A 26 6.06 12.23 -7.18
N GLU A 27 5.01 12.31 -8.01
CA GLU A 27 3.61 12.12 -7.60
C GLU A 27 3.34 10.66 -7.20
N LEU A 28 3.98 9.69 -7.85
CA LEU A 28 3.97 8.28 -7.44
C LEU A 28 4.68 8.05 -6.11
N ALA A 29 5.66 8.90 -5.78
CA ALA A 29 6.42 8.85 -4.55
C ALA A 29 5.78 9.67 -3.43
N PHE A 30 4.44 9.82 -3.42
CA PHE A 30 3.72 10.43 -2.30
C PHE A 30 4.08 9.72 -0.99
N ARG A 31 4.91 10.36 -0.18
CA ARG A 31 5.30 9.88 1.15
C ARG A 31 4.30 10.44 2.15
N GLU A 32 3.47 9.56 2.67
CA GLU A 32 2.57 9.87 3.78
C GLU A 32 3.37 10.48 4.95
N GLU A 33 2.91 11.61 5.48
CA GLU A 33 3.54 12.26 6.63
C GLU A 33 3.47 11.33 7.84
N SER A 34 4.60 10.73 8.20
CA SER A 34 4.67 9.77 9.31
C SER A 34 5.26 10.42 10.56
N VAL A 35 4.45 10.53 11.60
CA VAL A 35 4.90 10.99 12.92
C VAL A 35 5.30 9.78 13.76
N LYS A 36 6.56 9.77 14.23
CA LYS A 36 7.06 8.71 15.09
C LYS A 36 6.65 8.99 16.54
N VAL A 37 5.88 8.07 17.11
CA VAL A 37 5.51 8.08 18.53
C VAL A 37 5.98 6.81 19.22
N THR A 38 6.16 6.85 20.54
CA THR A 38 6.46 5.68 21.36
C THR A 38 5.24 5.37 22.23
N ILE A 39 4.70 4.16 22.08
CA ILE A 39 3.54 3.68 22.85
C ILE A 39 3.89 2.33 23.48
N ALA A 40 3.41 2.09 24.69
CA ALA A 40 3.54 0.79 25.33
C ALA A 40 2.40 -0.13 24.90
N LEU A 41 2.74 -1.29 24.34
CA LEU A 41 1.78 -2.33 23.96
C LEU A 41 1.96 -3.57 24.84
N SER A 42 0.87 -4.31 25.07
CA SER A 42 0.94 -5.54 25.84
C SER A 42 1.78 -6.60 25.10
N LYS A 43 2.45 -7.48 25.86
CA LYS A 43 3.21 -8.60 25.29
C LYS A 43 2.32 -9.48 24.39
N LYS A 44 1.10 -9.77 24.83
CA LYS A 44 0.10 -10.54 24.07
C LYS A 44 -0.17 -9.93 22.70
N SER A 45 -0.35 -8.61 22.63
CA SER A 45 -0.60 -7.90 21.37
C SER A 45 0.59 -8.01 20.42
N ILE A 46 1.81 -7.81 20.93
CA ILE A 46 3.04 -7.91 20.12
C ILE A 46 3.24 -9.33 19.58
N ASP A 47 3.04 -10.35 20.41
CA ASP A 47 3.22 -11.74 20.01
C ASP A 47 2.23 -12.15 18.91
N PHE A 48 0.97 -11.68 19.00
CA PHE A 48 -0.03 -11.86 17.95
C PHE A 48 0.44 -11.27 16.61
N PHE A 49 0.83 -9.99 16.58
CA PHE A 49 1.24 -9.35 15.32
C PHE A 49 2.53 -9.93 14.75
N LYS A 50 3.47 -10.39 15.59
CA LYS A 50 4.67 -11.09 15.12
C LYS A 50 4.32 -12.42 14.44
N SER A 51 3.39 -13.18 15.00
CA SER A 51 2.94 -14.44 14.41
C SER A 51 2.28 -14.23 13.05
N GLU A 52 1.34 -13.27 12.96
CA GLU A 52 0.65 -12.96 11.71
C GLU A 52 1.58 -12.37 10.65
N ALA A 53 2.50 -11.49 11.06
CA ALA A 53 3.50 -10.92 10.16
C ALA A 53 4.40 -11.99 9.52
N GLY A 54 4.76 -13.04 10.28
CA GLY A 54 5.51 -14.18 9.77
C GLY A 54 4.76 -14.97 8.69
N LYS A 55 3.44 -15.13 8.84
CA LYS A 55 2.59 -15.82 7.86
C LYS A 55 2.41 -15.02 6.57
N HIS A 56 2.30 -13.70 6.69
CA HIS A 56 2.00 -12.80 5.58
C HIS A 56 3.24 -12.13 4.95
N HIS A 57 4.45 -12.53 5.36
CA HIS A 57 5.72 -11.97 4.89
C HIS A 57 5.77 -10.43 4.94
N THR A 58 5.27 -9.86 6.04
CA THR A 58 5.20 -8.40 6.24
C THR A 58 5.85 -8.02 7.57
N GLN A 59 5.96 -6.72 7.83
CA GLN A 59 6.45 -6.20 9.11
C GLN A 59 5.27 -6.04 10.08
N TYR A 60 5.41 -6.55 11.31
CA TYR A 60 4.35 -6.48 12.33
C TYR A 60 3.95 -5.01 12.65
N GLN A 61 4.89 -4.07 12.54
CA GLN A 61 4.63 -2.64 12.71
C GLN A 61 3.63 -2.11 11.67
N ARG A 62 3.68 -2.61 10.44
CA ARG A 62 2.74 -2.22 9.37
C ARG A 62 1.32 -2.64 9.70
N MET A 63 1.16 -3.84 10.27
CA MET A 63 -0.15 -4.34 10.71
C MET A 63 -0.72 -3.51 11.85
N ILE A 64 0.12 -3.12 12.81
CA ILE A 64 -0.28 -2.23 13.92
C ILE A 64 -0.74 -0.88 13.38
N ARG A 65 0.02 -0.27 12.46
CA ARG A 65 -0.33 1.02 11.86
C ARG A 65 -1.70 0.93 11.15
N GLN A 66 -1.86 -0.06 10.27
CA GLN A 66 -3.12 -0.26 9.53
C GLN A 66 -4.32 -0.49 10.46
N LEU A 67 -4.13 -1.16 11.59
CA LEU A 67 -5.21 -1.34 12.57
C LEU A 67 -5.63 -0.01 13.20
N ILE A 68 -4.66 0.85 13.54
CA ILE A 68 -4.95 2.17 14.11
C ILE A 68 -5.67 3.05 13.08
N ASP A 69 -5.18 3.08 11.84
CA ASP A 69 -5.78 3.85 10.75
C ASP A 69 -7.23 3.41 10.51
N ALA A 70 -7.46 2.09 10.37
CA ALA A 70 -8.81 1.54 10.19
C ALA A 70 -9.75 1.83 11.37
N TYR A 71 -9.22 1.86 12.60
CA TYR A 71 -10.00 2.24 13.77
C TYR A 71 -10.43 3.71 13.69
N VAL A 72 -9.51 4.63 13.37
CA VAL A 72 -9.82 6.06 13.23
C VAL A 72 -10.85 6.29 12.12
N ASP A 73 -10.66 5.70 10.94
CA ASP A 73 -11.60 5.78 9.81
C ASP A 73 -13.02 5.35 10.22
N SER A 74 -13.13 4.29 11.02
CA SER A 74 -14.42 3.80 11.51
C SER A 74 -15.11 4.79 12.46
N GLN A 75 -14.34 5.49 13.29
CA GLN A 75 -14.86 6.48 14.22
C GLN A 75 -15.28 7.76 13.47
N GLU A 76 -14.49 8.22 12.50
CA GLU A 76 -14.83 9.40 11.70
C GLU A 76 -16.13 9.20 10.92
N ARG A 77 -16.31 8.04 10.27
CA ARG A 77 -17.58 7.69 9.60
C ARG A 77 -18.76 7.73 10.57
N THR A 78 -18.57 7.25 11.79
CA THR A 78 -19.61 7.27 12.83
C THR A 78 -19.95 8.69 13.27
N LEU A 79 -18.97 9.59 13.35
CA LEU A 79 -19.18 10.99 13.73
C LEU A 79 -19.88 11.80 12.63
N ILE A 80 -19.55 11.54 11.36
CA ILE A 80 -20.23 12.16 10.21
C ILE A 80 -21.71 11.77 10.19
N ASN A 81 -22.01 10.48 10.39
CA ASN A 81 -23.38 9.98 10.37
C ASN A 81 -24.24 10.42 11.58
N ARG A 82 -23.62 10.94 12.65
CA ARG A 82 -24.32 11.49 13.83
C ARG A 82 -24.60 13.00 13.73
N LYS A 83 -23.96 13.71 12.79
CA LYS A 83 -24.13 15.15 12.58
C LYS A 83 -25.05 15.50 11.41
N SER A 84 -25.51 14.50 10.66
CA SER A 84 -26.49 14.63 9.58
C SER A 84 -27.88 14.22 10.06
#